data_AF-A0A7V2HCL2-F1
#
_entry.id   AF-A0A7V2HCL2-F1
#
_cell.length_a   1.000
_cell.length_b   1.000
_cell.length_c   1.000
_cell.angle_alpha   90.00
_cell.angle_beta   90.00
_cell.angle_gamma   90.00
#
_symmetry.space_group_name_H-M   'P 1'
#
loop_
_entity.id
_entity.type
_entity.pdbx_description
1 polymer ?
#
loop_
_entity_poly.entity_id
_entity_poly.type
_entity_poly.pdbx_seq_one_letter_code
_entity_poly.pdbx_strand_id
1 'polypeptide(L)'
;MTPTPDPAVVLDLIEAFRRSKTMFAAVSLGIFDRLGPGPSTAPLLRRDGECLDSLIRLLDACVALGLLTKDGEVYANTPAAGVYLRRSSRETLTGYIQYSNDVLWPMWAHLEDAVREGTHRWKQTFGLDGALFSHFYRTEESKREFLLGMNGFGLLSSPAVVSVFDLSRFHRLVDLGGGTGHLAVAAAQRYPAMQTAVLDLPGAIEFAREFVAGSRVELIAGDFFSGPLPPADLYAAGRILHDWSEDKIRHLLHRICDALPPGGGLLIAEKLLLPDLSGPIHAHMQSLNMLICTEGRERSFEQYAQLLEEAGFREMEGRFTGAPLDAILATKPG
;
A
#
# COMPACT_ATOMS: atom_id res chain seq x y z
N MET A 1 -39.34 6.77 -27.44
CA MET A 1 -38.69 5.64 -26.74
C MET A 1 -37.34 6.13 -26.28
N THR A 2 -37.09 6.15 -24.97
CA THR A 2 -35.75 6.43 -24.45
C THR A 2 -34.81 5.34 -24.94
N PRO A 3 -33.63 5.67 -25.49
CA PRO A 3 -32.66 4.68 -25.94
C PRO A 3 -32.23 3.80 -24.75
N THR A 4 -32.04 2.51 -25.01
CA THR A 4 -31.53 1.57 -24.01
C THR A 4 -30.13 2.04 -23.55
N PRO A 5 -29.86 2.14 -22.25
CA PRO A 5 -28.55 2.54 -21.74
C PRO A 5 -27.43 1.58 -22.14
N ASP A 6 -26.21 2.09 -22.25
CA ASP A 6 -25.01 1.29 -22.55
C ASP A 6 -24.66 0.33 -21.39
N PRO A 7 -24.62 -1.00 -21.60
CA PRO A 7 -24.30 -1.97 -20.56
C PRO A 7 -22.80 -2.12 -20.28
N ALA A 8 -21.91 -1.38 -20.98
CA ALA A 8 -20.47 -1.58 -20.94
C ALA A 8 -19.88 -1.62 -19.51
N VAL A 9 -20.30 -0.69 -18.64
CA VAL A 9 -19.82 -0.65 -17.25
C VAL A 9 -20.17 -1.90 -16.45
N VAL A 10 -21.35 -2.48 -16.68
CA VAL A 10 -21.81 -3.69 -15.98
C VAL A 10 -21.04 -4.90 -16.49
N LEU A 11 -20.89 -5.03 -17.80
CA LEU A 11 -20.15 -6.13 -18.42
C LEU A 11 -18.67 -6.10 -18.01
N ASP A 12 -18.07 -4.91 -17.96
CA ASP A 12 -16.68 -4.74 -17.54
C ASP A 12 -16.47 -5.22 -16.10
N LEU A 13 -17.34 -4.81 -15.17
CA LEU A 13 -17.25 -5.20 -13.76
C LEU A 13 -17.55 -6.68 -13.52
N ILE A 14 -18.45 -7.29 -14.30
CA ILE A 14 -18.71 -8.75 -14.26
C ILE A 14 -17.44 -9.53 -14.59
N GLU A 15 -16.57 -9.01 -15.46
CA GLU A 15 -15.37 -9.72 -15.90
C GLU A 15 -14.09 -9.31 -15.17
N ALA A 16 -14.07 -8.13 -14.54
CA ALA A 16 -12.88 -7.54 -13.92
C ALA A 16 -12.18 -8.49 -12.94
N PHE A 17 -12.93 -9.26 -12.13
CA PHE A 17 -12.36 -10.22 -11.18
C PHE A 17 -11.51 -11.30 -11.88
N ARG A 18 -11.91 -11.72 -13.09
CA ARG A 18 -11.18 -12.72 -13.87
C ARG A 18 -9.84 -12.16 -14.33
N ARG A 19 -9.81 -10.91 -14.76
CA ARG A 19 -8.59 -10.21 -15.19
C ARG A 19 -7.57 -10.10 -14.05
N SER A 20 -8.04 -9.70 -12.86
CA SER A 20 -7.20 -9.67 -11.65
C SER A 20 -6.69 -11.07 -11.31
N LYS A 21 -7.56 -12.09 -11.27
CA LYS A 21 -7.15 -13.45 -10.91
C LYS A 21 -6.19 -14.08 -11.94
N THR A 22 -6.32 -13.74 -13.22
CA THR A 22 -5.37 -14.13 -14.27
C THR A 22 -3.97 -13.59 -13.98
N MET A 23 -3.84 -12.30 -13.64
CA MET A 23 -2.56 -11.71 -13.24
C MET A 23 -2.01 -12.40 -11.98
N PHE A 24 -2.85 -12.62 -10.98
CA PHE A 24 -2.46 -13.24 -9.72
C PHE A 24 -1.92 -14.66 -9.95
N ALA A 25 -2.62 -15.46 -10.75
CA ALA A 25 -2.20 -16.81 -11.12
C ALA A 25 -0.87 -16.81 -11.89
N ALA A 26 -0.68 -15.89 -12.84
CA ALA A 26 0.57 -15.77 -13.59
C ALA A 26 1.76 -15.42 -12.70
N VAL A 27 1.58 -14.52 -11.71
CA VAL A 27 2.61 -14.19 -10.70
C VAL A 27 2.88 -15.38 -9.78
N SER A 28 1.84 -16.07 -9.30
CA SER A 28 1.97 -17.24 -8.42
C SER A 28 2.71 -18.38 -9.10
N LEU A 29 2.40 -18.66 -10.37
CA LEU A 29 3.12 -19.61 -11.21
C LEU A 29 4.53 -19.11 -11.60
N GLY A 30 4.87 -17.85 -11.36
CA GLY A 30 6.19 -17.29 -11.67
C GLY A 30 6.45 -17.14 -13.17
N ILE A 31 5.40 -16.92 -13.97
CA ILE A 31 5.50 -16.79 -15.44
C ILE A 31 6.48 -15.68 -15.83
N PHE A 32 6.34 -14.50 -15.21
CA PHE A 32 7.17 -13.33 -15.50
C PHE A 32 8.64 -13.56 -15.14
N ASP A 33 8.92 -14.28 -14.05
CA ASP A 33 10.28 -14.63 -13.63
C ASP A 33 10.91 -15.70 -14.55
N ARG A 34 10.12 -16.71 -14.99
CA ARG A 34 10.58 -17.75 -15.92
C ARG A 34 10.97 -17.18 -17.28
N LEU A 35 10.23 -16.19 -17.77
CA LEU A 35 10.60 -15.42 -18.96
C LEU A 35 11.87 -14.59 -18.72
N GLY A 36 12.01 -14.01 -17.53
CA GLY A 36 13.16 -13.20 -17.19
C GLY A 36 13.29 -11.98 -18.12
N PRO A 37 14.51 -11.62 -18.58
CA PRO A 37 14.70 -10.52 -19.52
C PRO A 37 14.45 -10.90 -20.98
N GLY A 38 14.21 -12.19 -21.29
CA GLY A 38 14.21 -12.71 -22.65
C GLY A 38 12.87 -13.31 -23.09
N PRO A 39 12.64 -13.42 -24.41
CA PRO A 39 11.50 -14.15 -24.94
C PRO A 39 11.64 -15.67 -24.77
N SER A 40 10.53 -16.40 -24.68
CA SER A 40 10.51 -17.87 -24.64
C SER A 40 9.20 -18.45 -25.16
N THR A 41 9.14 -19.75 -25.43
CA THR A 41 7.93 -20.46 -25.88
C THR A 41 7.27 -21.21 -24.73
N ALA A 42 5.96 -21.49 -24.84
CA ALA A 42 5.23 -22.22 -23.80
C ALA A 42 5.86 -23.59 -23.44
N PRO A 43 6.33 -24.42 -24.39
CA PRO A 43 7.02 -25.68 -24.07
C PRO A 43 8.28 -25.49 -23.21
N LEU A 44 9.03 -24.41 -23.41
CA LEU A 44 10.25 -24.11 -22.65
C LEU A 44 9.95 -23.49 -21.28
N LEU A 45 8.82 -22.79 -21.13
CA LEU A 45 8.38 -22.20 -19.86
C LEU A 45 7.69 -23.22 -18.92
N ARG A 46 7.21 -24.33 -19.49
CA ARG A 46 6.43 -25.35 -18.78
C ARG A 46 7.29 -26.06 -17.73
N ARG A 47 6.78 -26.16 -16.51
CA ARG A 47 7.35 -27.01 -15.46
C ARG A 47 6.71 -28.39 -15.44
N ASP A 48 7.39 -29.34 -14.81
CA ASP A 48 6.86 -30.69 -14.60
C ASP A 48 5.50 -30.62 -13.87
N GLY A 49 4.52 -31.36 -14.39
CA GLY A 49 3.15 -31.37 -13.88
C GLY A 49 2.22 -30.31 -14.47
N GLU A 50 2.73 -29.31 -15.20
CA GLU A 50 1.87 -28.30 -15.85
C GLU A 50 1.30 -28.82 -17.18
N CYS A 51 0.00 -28.60 -17.40
CA CYS A 51 -0.63 -28.87 -18.70
C CYS A 51 -0.25 -27.77 -19.70
N LEU A 52 0.31 -28.17 -20.85
CA LEU A 52 0.78 -27.23 -21.87
C LEU A 52 -0.37 -26.38 -22.45
N ASP A 53 -1.52 -26.98 -22.73
CA ASP A 53 -2.70 -26.24 -23.24
C ASP A 53 -3.17 -25.16 -22.26
N SER A 54 -3.30 -25.53 -20.98
CA SER A 54 -3.69 -24.58 -19.92
C SER A 54 -2.68 -23.45 -19.76
N LEU A 55 -1.38 -23.75 -19.87
CA LEU A 55 -0.33 -22.74 -19.82
C LEU A 55 -0.42 -21.78 -21.02
N ILE A 56 -0.62 -22.30 -22.24
CA ILE A 56 -0.79 -21.48 -23.44
C ILE A 56 -1.99 -20.53 -23.26
N ARG A 57 -3.13 -21.03 -22.79
CA ARG A 57 -4.32 -20.21 -22.53
C ARG A 57 -4.06 -19.09 -21.51
N LEU A 58 -3.28 -19.38 -20.47
CA LEU A 58 -2.88 -18.36 -19.49
C LEU A 58 -1.96 -17.30 -20.09
N LEU A 59 -0.96 -17.73 -20.88
CA LEU A 59 -0.03 -16.83 -21.55
C LEU A 59 -0.76 -15.93 -22.56
N ASP A 60 -1.66 -16.49 -23.36
CA ASP A 60 -2.48 -15.74 -24.32
C ASP A 60 -3.40 -14.73 -23.62
N ALA A 61 -3.99 -15.11 -22.49
CA ALA A 61 -4.75 -14.16 -21.67
C ALA A 61 -3.87 -13.03 -21.13
N CYS A 62 -2.63 -13.32 -20.70
CA CYS A 62 -1.68 -12.29 -20.27
C CYS A 62 -1.25 -11.37 -21.42
N VAL A 63 -1.19 -11.88 -22.65
CA VAL A 63 -0.98 -11.05 -23.85
C VAL A 63 -2.16 -10.12 -24.08
N ALA A 64 -3.39 -10.64 -24.03
CA ALA A 64 -4.60 -9.84 -24.19
C ALA A 64 -4.76 -8.75 -23.10
N LEU A 65 -4.24 -9.00 -21.89
CA LEU A 65 -4.19 -8.03 -20.79
C LEU A 65 -3.03 -7.02 -20.90
N GLY A 66 -2.17 -7.13 -21.92
CA GLY A 66 -1.00 -6.25 -22.09
C GLY A 66 0.13 -6.50 -21.09
N LEU A 67 0.14 -7.66 -20.42
CA LEU A 67 1.21 -8.05 -19.50
C LEU A 67 2.37 -8.76 -20.24
N LEU A 68 2.05 -9.45 -21.33
CA LEU A 68 3.03 -10.09 -22.21
C LEU A 68 2.87 -9.59 -23.65
N THR A 69 3.92 -9.72 -24.45
CA THR A 69 3.85 -9.65 -25.92
C THR A 69 3.96 -11.04 -26.52
N LYS A 70 3.41 -11.24 -27.72
CA LYS A 70 3.52 -12.50 -28.47
C LYS A 70 3.92 -12.24 -29.92
N ASP A 71 4.94 -12.96 -30.40
CA ASP A 71 5.34 -13.03 -31.80
C ASP A 71 5.39 -14.51 -32.23
N GLY A 72 4.47 -14.93 -33.10
CA GLY A 72 4.25 -16.35 -33.37
C GLY A 72 3.91 -17.12 -32.09
N GLU A 73 4.78 -18.06 -31.70
CA GLU A 73 4.64 -18.86 -30.46
C GLU A 73 5.53 -18.37 -29.30
N VAL A 74 6.19 -17.23 -29.50
CA VAL A 74 7.19 -16.68 -28.60
C VAL A 74 6.57 -15.56 -27.75
N TYR A 75 6.66 -15.70 -26.43
CA TYR A 75 6.16 -14.76 -25.44
C TYR A 75 7.31 -13.96 -24.81
N ALA A 76 7.07 -12.70 -24.45
CA ALA A 76 8.01 -11.89 -23.67
C ALA A 76 7.29 -10.99 -22.67
N ASN A 77 7.97 -10.60 -21.60
CA ASN A 77 7.48 -9.57 -20.68
C ASN A 77 7.31 -8.23 -21.40
N THR A 78 6.20 -7.53 -21.17
CA THR A 78 6.16 -6.10 -21.51
C THR A 78 7.10 -5.30 -20.60
N PRO A 79 7.50 -4.06 -20.96
CA PRO A 79 8.33 -3.24 -20.08
C PRO A 79 7.76 -3.08 -18.67
N ALA A 80 6.44 -2.86 -18.56
CA ALA A 80 5.76 -2.77 -17.28
C ALA A 80 5.80 -4.08 -16.49
N ALA A 81 5.51 -5.23 -17.12
CA ALA A 81 5.58 -6.52 -16.45
C ALA A 81 7.01 -6.89 -16.02
N GLY A 82 8.02 -6.53 -16.83
CA GLY A 82 9.43 -6.74 -16.50
C GLY A 82 9.88 -5.97 -15.25
N VAL A 83 9.31 -4.79 -15.00
CA VAL A 83 9.62 -3.94 -13.83
C VAL A 83 8.77 -4.33 -12.62
N TYR A 84 7.46 -4.53 -12.78
CA TYR A 84 6.54 -4.63 -11.65
C TYR A 84 6.09 -6.05 -11.30
N LEU A 85 6.24 -7.02 -12.21
CA LEU A 85 5.74 -8.39 -12.02
C LEU A 85 6.84 -9.46 -11.87
N ARG A 86 8.11 -9.06 -11.91
CA ARG A 86 9.26 -9.92 -11.64
C ARG A 86 9.73 -9.76 -10.20
N ARG A 87 9.90 -10.86 -9.48
CA ARG A 87 10.36 -10.88 -8.08
C ARG A 87 11.78 -10.31 -7.90
N SER A 88 12.60 -10.45 -8.93
CA SER A 88 13.99 -9.94 -8.96
C SER A 88 14.10 -8.43 -9.17
N SER A 89 13.00 -7.75 -9.53
CA SER A 89 12.97 -6.30 -9.71
C SER A 89 12.91 -5.58 -8.37
N ARG A 90 13.58 -4.43 -8.27
CA ARG A 90 13.56 -3.59 -7.06
C ARG A 90 12.19 -2.93 -6.86
N GLU A 91 11.52 -2.57 -7.94
CA GLU A 91 10.20 -1.93 -7.97
C GLU A 91 9.05 -2.96 -8.02
N THR A 92 9.34 -4.22 -7.70
CA THR A 92 8.34 -5.30 -7.79
C THR A 92 7.09 -5.03 -6.97
N LEU A 93 5.93 -5.38 -7.55
CA LEU A 93 4.62 -5.39 -6.88
C LEU A 93 4.16 -6.82 -6.55
N THR A 94 5.00 -7.84 -6.80
CA THR A 94 4.61 -9.25 -6.64
C THR A 94 4.17 -9.59 -5.22
N GLY A 95 4.78 -8.98 -4.19
CA GLY A 95 4.37 -9.20 -2.80
C GLY A 95 2.92 -8.78 -2.54
N TYR A 96 2.50 -7.62 -3.07
CA TYR A 96 1.11 -7.17 -2.93
C TYR A 96 0.15 -8.02 -3.76
N ILE A 97 0.59 -8.48 -4.94
CA ILE A 97 -0.20 -9.37 -5.79
C ILE A 97 -0.43 -10.72 -5.11
N GLN A 98 0.59 -11.30 -4.48
CA GLN A 98 0.48 -12.55 -3.71
C GLN A 98 -0.44 -12.34 -2.49
N TYR A 99 -0.23 -11.28 -1.72
CA TYR A 99 -1.12 -10.90 -0.63
C TYR A 99 -2.58 -10.73 -1.10
N SER A 100 -2.79 -10.08 -2.25
CA SER A 100 -4.12 -9.95 -2.84
C SER A 100 -4.73 -11.29 -3.22
N ASN A 101 -3.93 -12.23 -3.72
CA ASN A 101 -4.37 -13.53 -4.15
C ASN A 101 -4.72 -14.47 -2.99
N ASP A 102 -3.90 -14.46 -1.95
CA ASP A 102 -3.92 -15.48 -0.90
C ASP A 102 -4.65 -14.99 0.36
N VAL A 103 -4.74 -13.67 0.54
CA VAL A 103 -5.38 -13.05 1.70
C VAL A 103 -6.60 -12.23 1.30
N LEU A 104 -6.45 -11.22 0.44
CA LEU A 104 -7.57 -10.34 0.13
C LEU A 104 -8.67 -11.04 -0.65
N TRP A 105 -8.33 -11.89 -1.63
CA TRP A 105 -9.32 -12.61 -2.43
C TRP A 105 -10.33 -13.40 -1.59
N PRO A 106 -9.92 -14.30 -0.67
CA PRO A 106 -10.88 -15.00 0.17
C PRO A 106 -11.60 -14.09 1.16
N MET A 107 -10.99 -12.98 1.62
CA MET A 107 -11.69 -12.02 2.48
C MET A 107 -12.77 -11.23 1.74
N TRP A 108 -12.48 -10.79 0.51
CA TRP A 108 -13.41 -10.08 -0.36
C TRP A 108 -14.59 -10.95 -0.81
N ALA A 109 -14.46 -12.28 -0.77
CA ALA A 109 -15.58 -13.20 -0.94
C ALA A 109 -16.65 -13.08 0.17
N HIS A 110 -16.36 -12.36 1.25
CA HIS A 110 -17.27 -12.06 2.36
C HIS A 110 -17.62 -10.56 2.47
N LEU A 111 -17.51 -9.80 1.37
CA LEU A 111 -17.80 -8.37 1.38
C LEU A 111 -19.25 -8.08 1.81
N GLU A 112 -20.23 -8.89 1.40
CA GLU A 112 -21.63 -8.69 1.76
C GLU A 112 -21.84 -8.75 3.29
N ASP A 113 -21.13 -9.64 3.97
CA ASP A 113 -21.20 -9.76 5.43
C ASP A 113 -20.47 -8.59 6.10
N ALA A 114 -19.32 -8.18 5.57
CA ALA A 114 -18.62 -6.99 6.04
C ALA A 114 -19.50 -5.72 5.95
N VAL A 115 -20.27 -5.57 4.88
CA VAL A 115 -21.20 -4.44 4.69
C VAL A 115 -22.37 -4.52 5.68
N ARG A 116 -22.93 -5.70 5.92
CA ARG A 116 -24.05 -5.89 6.86
C ARG A 116 -23.64 -5.67 8.31
N GLU A 117 -22.44 -6.12 8.68
CA GLU A 117 -21.98 -6.19 10.07
C GLU A 117 -21.05 -5.04 10.45
N GLY A 118 -20.44 -4.35 9.49
CA GLY A 118 -19.56 -3.21 9.73
C GLY A 118 -18.22 -3.59 10.38
N THR A 119 -17.74 -4.83 10.19
CA THR A 119 -16.50 -5.32 10.82
C THR A 119 -15.66 -6.16 9.85
N HIS A 120 -14.35 -6.23 10.09
CA HIS A 120 -13.38 -6.97 9.25
C HIS A 120 -13.63 -8.48 9.20
N ARG A 121 -13.05 -9.16 8.20
CA ARG A 121 -13.37 -10.58 7.88
C ARG A 121 -12.33 -11.61 8.31
N TRP A 122 -11.29 -11.23 9.06
CA TRP A 122 -10.20 -12.14 9.49
C TRP A 122 -10.68 -13.43 10.16
N LYS A 123 -11.59 -13.34 11.14
CA LYS A 123 -12.14 -14.49 11.85
C LYS A 123 -12.98 -15.39 10.95
N GLN A 124 -13.82 -14.80 10.11
CA GLN A 124 -14.68 -15.53 9.19
C GLN A 124 -13.87 -16.27 8.12
N THR A 125 -12.81 -15.65 7.61
CA THR A 125 -12.01 -16.21 6.51
C THR A 125 -10.92 -17.17 6.98
N PHE A 126 -10.23 -16.85 8.09
CA PHE A 126 -9.04 -17.58 8.54
C PHE A 126 -9.13 -18.14 9.96
N GLY A 127 -10.24 -17.93 10.66
CA GLY A 127 -10.39 -18.34 12.06
C GLY A 127 -9.51 -17.55 13.04
N LEU A 128 -8.95 -16.42 12.60
CA LEU A 128 -8.04 -15.60 13.40
C LEU A 128 -8.80 -14.56 14.22
N ASP A 129 -8.45 -14.46 15.50
CA ASP A 129 -9.01 -13.50 16.46
C ASP A 129 -7.85 -12.85 17.24
N GLY A 130 -7.99 -11.59 17.66
CA GLY A 130 -6.93 -10.84 18.36
C GLY A 130 -6.59 -9.49 17.73
N ALA A 131 -5.40 -8.97 18.05
CA ALA A 131 -4.96 -7.66 17.59
C ALA A 131 -4.75 -7.64 16.06
N LEU A 132 -5.21 -6.58 15.41
CA LEU A 132 -5.24 -6.40 13.96
C LEU A 132 -3.94 -6.85 13.24
N PHE A 133 -2.78 -6.32 13.65
CA PHE A 133 -1.50 -6.63 13.01
C PHE A 133 -0.99 -8.05 13.23
N SER A 134 -1.49 -8.75 14.26
CA SER A 134 -1.15 -10.17 14.43
C SER A 134 -1.71 -11.04 13.31
N HIS A 135 -2.79 -10.61 12.64
CA HIS A 135 -3.36 -11.30 11.49
C HIS A 135 -2.47 -11.19 10.25
N PHE A 136 -1.94 -9.99 9.99
CA PHE A 136 -1.01 -9.76 8.88
C PHE A 136 0.33 -10.47 9.10
N TYR A 137 0.80 -10.54 10.37
CA TYR A 137 2.09 -11.14 10.73
C TYR A 137 1.97 -12.57 11.27
N ARG A 138 0.94 -13.32 10.84
CA ARG A 138 0.65 -14.69 11.31
C ARG A 138 1.81 -15.69 11.14
N THR A 139 2.63 -15.49 10.11
CA THR A 139 3.84 -16.25 9.83
C THR A 139 4.92 -15.30 9.33
N GLU A 140 6.19 -15.70 9.44
CA GLU A 140 7.31 -14.94 8.88
C GLU A 140 7.16 -14.71 7.37
N GLU A 141 6.63 -15.70 6.65
CA GLU A 141 6.33 -15.59 5.21
C GLU A 141 5.23 -14.57 4.93
N SER A 142 4.09 -14.62 5.63
CA SER A 142 3.00 -13.65 5.44
C SER A 142 3.42 -12.23 5.83
N LYS A 143 4.23 -12.07 6.88
CA LYS A 143 4.84 -10.79 7.26
C LYS A 143 5.73 -10.26 6.13
N ARG A 144 6.62 -11.10 5.58
CA ARG A 144 7.50 -10.74 4.47
C ARG A 144 6.72 -10.34 3.23
N GLU A 145 5.70 -11.11 2.84
CA GLU A 145 4.86 -10.81 1.68
C GLU A 145 4.09 -9.49 1.84
N PHE A 146 3.51 -9.25 3.02
CA PHE A 146 2.81 -8.02 3.33
C PHE A 146 3.75 -6.80 3.25
N LEU A 147 4.91 -6.87 3.91
CA LEU A 147 5.88 -5.78 3.92
C LEU A 147 6.48 -5.54 2.52
N LEU A 148 6.74 -6.60 1.73
CA LEU A 148 7.11 -6.47 0.32
C LEU A 148 6.02 -5.79 -0.51
N GLY A 149 4.76 -6.13 -0.27
CA GLY A 149 3.64 -5.51 -0.94
C GLY A 149 3.51 -4.02 -0.63
N MET A 150 3.65 -3.65 0.63
CA MET A 150 3.66 -2.24 1.05
C MET A 150 4.86 -1.49 0.48
N ASN A 151 6.04 -2.10 0.46
CA ASN A 151 7.23 -1.50 -0.13
C ASN A 151 7.04 -1.15 -1.61
N GLY A 152 6.45 -2.04 -2.41
CA GLY A 152 6.20 -1.79 -3.82
C GLY A 152 5.32 -0.54 -4.06
N PHE A 153 4.21 -0.42 -3.33
CA PHE A 153 3.38 0.79 -3.35
C PHE A 153 4.09 2.02 -2.81
N GLY A 154 4.88 1.84 -1.76
CA GLY A 154 5.68 2.87 -1.12
C GLY A 154 6.68 3.51 -2.09
N LEU A 155 7.42 2.70 -2.84
CA LEU A 155 8.39 3.18 -3.84
C LEU A 155 7.73 4.01 -4.97
N LEU A 156 6.47 3.72 -5.30
CA LEU A 156 5.71 4.46 -6.31
C LEU A 156 5.11 5.77 -5.78
N SER A 157 4.90 5.89 -4.48
CA SER A 157 4.16 7.00 -3.88
C SER A 157 5.06 7.98 -3.11
N SER A 158 6.04 7.47 -2.37
CA SER A 158 6.85 8.29 -1.47
C SER A 158 7.60 9.44 -2.14
N PRO A 159 8.22 9.30 -3.33
CA PRO A 159 8.86 10.43 -3.99
C PRO A 159 7.92 11.61 -4.26
N ALA A 160 6.67 11.32 -4.64
CA ALA A 160 5.66 12.34 -4.89
C ALA A 160 5.19 12.98 -3.56
N VAL A 161 4.92 12.15 -2.54
CA VAL A 161 4.51 12.62 -1.21
C VAL A 161 5.55 13.55 -0.58
N VAL A 162 6.85 13.21 -0.61
CA VAL A 162 7.90 14.04 0.03
C VAL A 162 8.26 15.30 -0.77
N SER A 163 7.85 15.38 -2.04
CA SER A 163 8.14 16.52 -2.91
C SER A 163 6.97 17.47 -3.10
N VAL A 164 5.75 17.04 -2.76
CA VAL A 164 4.54 17.87 -2.94
C VAL A 164 4.50 19.06 -1.99
N PHE A 165 5.20 19.01 -0.85
CA PHE A 165 5.41 20.13 0.06
C PHE A 165 6.91 20.46 0.18
N ASP A 166 7.23 21.70 0.53
CA ASP A 166 8.60 22.06 0.93
C ASP A 166 8.85 21.65 2.38
N LEU A 167 9.60 20.57 2.55
CA LEU A 167 9.96 20.03 3.88
C LEU A 167 11.34 20.51 4.34
N SER A 168 11.99 21.44 3.63
CA SER A 168 13.37 21.87 3.90
C SER A 168 13.56 22.56 5.26
N ARG A 169 12.48 23.09 5.84
CA ARG A 169 12.49 23.69 7.19
C ARG A 169 12.59 22.68 8.33
N PHE A 170 12.33 21.40 8.06
CA PHE A 170 12.39 20.33 9.06
C PHE A 170 13.76 19.66 9.03
N HIS A 171 14.32 19.41 10.20
CA HIS A 171 15.66 18.84 10.36
C HIS A 171 15.64 17.34 10.65
N ARG A 172 14.57 16.82 11.28
CA ARG A 172 14.46 15.42 11.68
C ARG A 172 13.06 14.88 11.43
N LEU A 173 12.96 13.97 10.46
CA LEU A 173 11.76 13.20 10.15
C LEU A 173 11.78 11.85 10.88
N VAL A 174 10.69 11.52 11.57
CA VAL A 174 10.45 10.17 12.10
C VAL A 174 9.19 9.59 11.45
N ASP A 175 9.37 8.52 10.68
CA ASP A 175 8.33 7.78 9.98
C ASP A 175 7.69 6.74 10.92
N LEU A 176 6.48 7.03 11.39
CA LEU A 176 5.75 6.22 12.37
C LEU A 176 5.03 5.09 11.65
N GLY A 177 5.36 3.84 12.01
CA GLY A 177 4.89 2.66 11.28
C GLY A 177 5.46 2.56 9.87
N GLY A 178 6.68 3.06 9.66
CA GLY A 178 7.28 3.21 8.32
C GLY A 178 7.61 1.91 7.59
N GLY A 179 7.41 0.73 8.20
CA GLY A 179 7.60 -0.57 7.58
C GLY A 179 9.00 -0.75 7.01
N THR A 180 9.12 -0.86 5.68
CA THR A 180 10.42 -0.99 5.00
C THR A 180 11.22 0.31 4.93
N GLY A 181 10.67 1.42 5.41
CA GLY A 181 11.30 2.74 5.43
C GLY A 181 11.28 3.48 4.10
N HIS A 182 10.43 3.06 3.15
CA HIS A 182 10.40 3.65 1.80
C HIS A 182 10.16 5.18 1.80
N LEU A 183 9.34 5.69 2.72
CA LEU A 183 9.07 7.13 2.86
C LEU A 183 10.28 7.86 3.49
N ALA A 184 10.81 7.35 4.59
CA ALA A 184 12.03 7.87 5.21
C ALA A 184 13.22 7.90 4.22
N VAL A 185 13.42 6.84 3.42
CA VAL A 185 14.45 6.78 2.39
C VAL A 185 14.22 7.85 1.31
N ALA A 186 12.98 8.02 0.83
CA ALA A 186 12.66 9.04 -0.16
C ALA A 186 12.93 10.46 0.39
N ALA A 187 12.59 10.73 1.65
CA ALA A 187 12.88 11.98 2.31
C ALA A 187 14.40 12.24 2.43
N ALA A 188 15.17 11.23 2.85
CA ALA A 188 16.63 11.32 2.99
C ALA A 188 17.36 11.57 1.66
N GLN A 189 16.80 11.06 0.56
CA GLN A 189 17.30 11.30 -0.81
C GLN A 189 16.97 12.71 -1.28
N ARG A 190 15.74 13.19 -1.02
CA ARG A 190 15.26 14.51 -1.48
C ARG A 190 15.82 15.67 -0.67
N TYR A 191 16.06 15.46 0.63
CA TYR A 191 16.54 16.46 1.58
C TYR A 191 17.83 15.97 2.24
N PRO A 192 19.01 16.15 1.60
CA PRO A 192 20.24 15.53 2.09
C PRO A 192 20.67 15.97 3.49
N ALA A 193 20.24 17.13 3.97
CA ALA A 193 20.53 17.62 5.32
C ALA A 193 19.58 17.08 6.40
N MET A 194 18.44 16.50 6.02
CA MET A 194 17.44 15.97 6.95
C MET A 194 17.91 14.64 7.55
N GLN A 195 17.80 14.51 8.87
CA GLN A 195 17.92 13.23 9.56
C GLN A 195 16.60 12.48 9.43
N THR A 196 16.65 11.18 9.16
CA THR A 196 15.45 10.37 8.96
C THR A 196 15.51 9.12 9.80
N ALA A 197 14.41 8.77 10.46
CA ALA A 197 14.27 7.54 11.20
C ALA A 197 12.95 6.83 10.87
N VAL A 198 12.91 5.52 11.07
CA VAL A 198 11.69 4.71 11.07
C VAL A 198 11.44 4.21 12.48
N LEU A 199 10.23 4.43 13.00
CA LEU A 199 9.75 3.81 14.22
C LEU A 199 8.71 2.75 13.84
N ASP A 200 8.98 1.49 14.17
CA ASP A 200 8.03 0.39 13.93
C ASP A 200 8.19 -0.72 14.97
N LEU A 201 7.26 -1.67 14.98
CA LEU A 201 7.31 -2.84 15.85
C LEU A 201 8.61 -3.63 15.62
N PRO A 202 9.17 -4.29 16.65
CA PRO A 202 10.45 -4.99 16.55
C PRO A 202 10.57 -5.94 15.35
N GLY A 203 9.50 -6.70 15.06
CA GLY A 203 9.47 -7.65 13.94
C GLY A 203 9.45 -6.99 12.55
N ALA A 204 8.94 -5.75 12.43
CA ALA A 204 9.00 -4.98 11.19
C ALA A 204 10.36 -4.32 11.02
N ILE A 205 10.97 -3.82 12.11
CA ILE A 205 12.31 -3.23 12.08
C ILE A 205 13.38 -4.23 11.67
N GLU A 206 13.28 -5.50 12.08
CA GLU A 206 14.17 -6.56 11.63
C GLU A 206 14.15 -6.68 10.10
N PHE A 207 12.96 -6.68 9.51
CA PHE A 207 12.76 -6.76 8.06
C PHE A 207 13.24 -5.49 7.33
N ALA A 208 12.98 -4.31 7.90
CA ALA A 208 13.35 -3.02 7.34
C ALA A 208 14.87 -2.90 7.06
N ARG A 209 15.71 -3.57 7.87
CA ARG A 209 17.18 -3.57 7.72
C ARG A 209 17.62 -4.00 6.32
N GLU A 210 16.92 -4.93 5.67
CA GLU A 210 17.22 -5.38 4.31
C GLU A 210 17.05 -4.25 3.26
N PHE A 211 16.10 -3.33 3.49
CA PHE A 211 15.69 -2.31 2.52
C PHE A 211 16.40 -0.98 2.73
N VAL A 212 16.69 -0.63 3.98
CA VAL A 212 17.38 0.62 4.31
C VAL A 212 18.90 0.48 4.30
N ALA A 213 19.44 -0.71 3.99
CA ALA A 213 20.88 -0.95 3.93
C ALA A 213 21.58 0.05 2.98
N GLY A 214 22.59 0.76 3.49
CA GLY A 214 23.30 1.80 2.74
C GLY A 214 22.60 3.16 2.66
N SER A 215 21.41 3.30 3.25
CA SER A 215 20.75 4.59 3.45
C SER A 215 21.17 5.24 4.79
N ARG A 216 20.83 6.51 4.97
CA ARG A 216 21.07 7.28 6.22
C ARG A 216 19.85 7.26 7.15
N VAL A 217 19.06 6.19 7.09
CA VAL A 217 17.84 6.02 7.88
C VAL A 217 18.16 5.27 9.17
N GLU A 218 17.84 5.90 10.31
CA GLU A 218 17.89 5.26 11.63
C GLU A 218 16.67 4.32 11.80
N LEU A 219 16.87 3.15 12.41
CA LEU A 219 15.80 2.20 12.69
C LEU A 219 15.56 2.09 14.20
N ILE A 220 14.33 2.37 14.63
CA ILE A 220 13.93 2.43 16.03
C ILE A 220 12.79 1.43 16.24
N ALA A 221 13.00 0.46 17.13
CA ALA A 221 11.95 -0.49 17.50
C ALA A 221 11.07 0.07 18.62
N GLY A 222 9.75 0.08 18.41
CA GLY A 222 8.79 0.55 19.41
C GLY A 222 7.34 0.50 18.93
N ASP A 223 6.43 0.82 19.84
CA ASP A 223 5.01 0.96 19.56
C ASP A 223 4.64 2.43 19.70
N PHE A 224 4.12 3.06 18.64
CA PHE A 224 3.77 4.48 18.65
C PHE A 224 2.53 4.79 19.51
N PHE A 225 1.68 3.80 19.83
CA PHE A 225 0.51 4.00 20.68
C PHE A 225 0.84 4.03 22.17
N SER A 226 1.85 3.25 22.60
CA SER A 226 2.17 3.03 24.01
C SER A 226 3.59 3.44 24.41
N GLY A 227 4.55 3.36 23.49
CA GLY A 227 5.95 3.69 23.70
C GLY A 227 6.28 5.16 23.46
N PRO A 228 7.48 5.61 23.88
CA PRO A 228 7.93 6.98 23.66
C PRO A 228 8.10 7.26 22.16
N LEU A 229 7.63 8.42 21.69
CA LEU A 229 7.92 8.89 20.33
C LEU A 229 9.34 9.50 20.30
N PRO A 230 10.22 9.07 19.39
CA PRO A 230 11.57 9.63 19.26
C PRO A 230 11.50 11.12 18.88
N PRO A 231 12.35 11.99 19.46
CA PRO A 231 12.33 13.42 19.15
C PRO A 231 12.42 13.69 17.63
N ALA A 232 11.53 14.56 17.14
CA ALA A 232 11.40 14.95 15.74
C ALA A 232 10.80 16.35 15.65
N ASP A 233 11.08 17.06 14.56
CA ASP A 233 10.33 18.26 14.17
C ASP A 233 9.35 17.97 13.02
N LEU A 234 9.44 16.78 12.42
CA LEU A 234 8.44 16.25 11.48
C LEU A 234 8.17 14.78 11.80
N TYR A 235 6.94 14.44 12.16
CA TYR A 235 6.49 13.05 12.11
C TYR A 235 5.86 12.77 10.75
N ALA A 236 5.98 11.54 10.27
CA ALA A 236 5.23 11.07 9.12
C ALA A 236 4.38 9.85 9.50
N ALA A 237 3.21 9.74 8.87
CA ALA A 237 2.27 8.63 9.03
C ALA A 237 1.73 8.26 7.65
N GLY A 238 2.38 7.30 6.99
CA GLY A 238 1.96 6.83 5.67
C GLY A 238 1.20 5.51 5.76
N ARG A 239 -0.08 5.48 5.35
CA ARG A 239 -0.95 4.31 5.48
C ARG A 239 -1.02 3.79 6.91
N ILE A 240 -1.31 4.70 7.84
CA ILE A 240 -1.40 4.39 9.27
C ILE A 240 -2.77 4.74 9.78
N LEU A 241 -3.23 5.97 9.54
CA LEU A 241 -4.48 6.46 10.14
C LEU A 241 -5.69 5.74 9.56
N HIS A 242 -5.59 5.21 8.34
CA HIS A 242 -6.69 4.47 7.73
C HIS A 242 -6.97 3.09 8.32
N ASP A 243 -6.05 2.53 9.12
CA ASP A 243 -6.19 1.18 9.69
C ASP A 243 -7.07 1.16 10.95
N TRP A 244 -7.20 2.32 11.59
CA TRP A 244 -7.62 2.40 12.97
C TRP A 244 -8.99 3.02 13.16
N SER A 245 -9.63 2.62 14.26
CA SER A 245 -10.83 3.28 14.77
C SER A 245 -10.56 4.76 15.10
N GLU A 246 -11.60 5.59 15.11
CA GLU A 246 -11.44 7.02 15.39
C GLU A 246 -10.82 7.29 16.77
N ASP A 247 -11.14 6.49 17.78
CA ASP A 247 -10.58 6.66 19.13
C ASP A 247 -9.05 6.45 19.15
N LYS A 248 -8.56 5.44 18.42
CA LYS A 248 -7.13 5.19 18.26
C LYS A 248 -6.45 6.30 17.46
N ILE A 249 -7.09 6.79 16.40
CA ILE A 249 -6.57 7.93 15.61
C ILE A 249 -6.46 9.16 16.49
N ARG A 250 -7.51 9.53 17.21
CA ARG A 250 -7.50 10.68 18.13
C ARG A 250 -6.38 10.53 19.15
N HIS A 251 -6.26 9.38 19.80
CA HIS A 251 -5.18 9.11 20.75
C HIS A 251 -3.78 9.30 20.14
N LEU A 252 -3.54 8.74 18.94
CA LEU A 252 -2.26 8.87 18.25
C LEU A 252 -1.96 10.33 17.86
N LEU A 253 -2.93 11.04 17.28
CA LEU A 253 -2.74 12.42 16.84
C LEU A 253 -2.42 13.36 18.02
N HIS A 254 -3.08 13.18 19.18
CA HIS A 254 -2.75 13.94 20.39
C HIS A 254 -1.31 13.66 20.84
N ARG A 255 -0.88 12.39 20.87
CA ARG A 255 0.51 12.04 21.23
C ARG A 255 1.53 12.67 20.29
N ILE A 256 1.25 12.65 18.98
CA ILE A 256 2.12 13.26 17.97
C ILE A 256 2.19 14.77 18.20
N CYS A 257 1.05 15.44 18.36
CA CYS A 257 1.00 16.87 18.61
C CYS A 257 1.75 17.26 19.89
N ASP A 258 1.57 16.53 20.99
CA ASP A 258 2.25 16.76 22.26
C ASP A 258 3.77 16.61 22.14
N ALA A 259 4.24 15.61 21.38
CA ALA A 259 5.66 15.33 21.19
C ALA A 259 6.36 16.32 20.24
N LEU A 260 5.63 17.02 19.38
CA LEU A 260 6.21 17.99 18.45
C LEU A 260 6.60 19.30 19.17
N PRO A 261 7.74 19.91 18.81
CA PRO A 261 8.04 21.28 19.22
C PRO A 261 7.06 22.27 18.54
N PRO A 262 6.94 23.51 19.03
CA PRO A 262 6.21 24.56 18.32
C PRO A 262 6.74 24.75 16.90
N GLY A 263 5.85 24.83 15.91
CA GLY A 263 6.20 24.86 14.48
C GLY A 263 6.54 23.49 13.87
N GLY A 264 6.56 22.42 14.67
CA GLY A 264 6.72 21.04 14.20
C GLY A 264 5.53 20.57 13.34
N GLY A 265 5.76 19.55 12.52
CA GLY A 265 4.80 19.09 11.53
C GLY A 265 4.43 17.61 11.62
N LEU A 266 3.28 17.27 11.05
CA LEU A 266 2.85 15.92 10.74
C LEU A 266 2.57 15.81 9.23
N LEU A 267 3.29 14.92 8.55
CA LEU A 267 3.06 14.54 7.15
C LEU A 267 2.25 13.25 7.09
N ILE A 268 1.01 13.32 6.63
CA ILE A 268 0.15 12.14 6.42
C ILE A 268 0.21 11.76 4.95
N ALA A 269 0.35 10.47 4.65
CA ALA A 269 0.32 9.95 3.29
C ALA A 269 -0.75 8.86 3.16
N GLU A 270 -1.90 9.22 2.58
CA GLU A 270 -3.11 8.39 2.52
C GLU A 270 -3.82 8.57 1.16
N LYS A 271 -4.85 7.78 0.87
CA LYS A 271 -5.67 8.01 -0.34
C LYS A 271 -6.81 8.95 0.00
N LEU A 272 -6.80 10.16 -0.55
CA LEU A 272 -7.85 11.12 -0.22
C LEU A 272 -9.10 10.88 -1.05
N LEU A 273 -10.24 10.90 -0.37
CA LEU A 273 -11.54 11.05 -1.02
C LEU A 273 -11.73 12.51 -1.43
N LEU A 274 -12.43 12.72 -2.54
CA LEU A 274 -12.92 14.04 -2.92
C LEU A 274 -13.89 14.56 -1.84
N PRO A 275 -14.01 15.88 -1.64
CA PRO A 275 -14.86 16.45 -0.59
C PRO A 275 -16.34 16.03 -0.68
N ASP A 276 -16.85 15.81 -1.89
CA ASP A 276 -18.23 15.34 -2.14
C ASP A 276 -18.37 13.81 -2.11
N LEU A 277 -17.28 13.09 -1.82
CA LEU A 277 -17.17 11.63 -1.78
C LEU A 277 -17.50 10.94 -3.12
N SER A 278 -17.51 11.67 -4.25
CA SER A 278 -17.81 11.10 -5.58
C SER A 278 -16.68 10.24 -6.17
N GLY A 279 -15.49 10.31 -5.58
CA GLY A 279 -14.30 9.62 -6.06
C GLY A 279 -13.06 9.95 -5.22
N PRO A 280 -11.86 9.61 -5.72
CA PRO A 280 -11.63 8.76 -6.89
C PRO A 280 -11.93 7.28 -6.60
N ILE A 281 -12.19 6.49 -7.65
CA ILE A 281 -12.53 5.06 -7.53
C ILE A 281 -11.50 4.30 -6.67
N HIS A 282 -10.21 4.57 -6.86
CA HIS A 282 -9.14 3.85 -6.16
C HIS A 282 -9.08 4.16 -4.64
N ALA A 283 -9.62 5.29 -4.19
CA ALA A 283 -9.74 5.62 -2.76
C ALA A 283 -10.94 4.90 -2.16
N HIS A 284 -12.07 4.84 -2.87
CA HIS A 284 -13.23 4.04 -2.45
C HIS A 284 -12.93 2.54 -2.38
N MET A 285 -12.22 1.99 -3.37
CA MET A 285 -11.81 0.58 -3.33
C MET A 285 -10.87 0.28 -2.15
N GLN A 286 -9.98 1.23 -1.81
CA GLN A 286 -9.15 1.11 -0.62
C GLN A 286 -9.99 1.22 0.66
N SER A 287 -10.99 2.10 0.72
CA SER A 287 -11.88 2.23 1.88
C SER A 287 -12.68 0.95 2.15
N LEU A 288 -13.19 0.29 1.09
CA LEU A 288 -13.78 -1.05 1.21
C LEU A 288 -12.76 -2.09 1.67
N ASN A 289 -11.51 -1.99 1.19
CA ASN A 289 -10.44 -2.85 1.68
C ASN A 289 -10.16 -2.62 3.18
N MET A 290 -10.26 -1.38 3.67
CA MET A 290 -10.13 -1.06 5.09
C MET A 290 -11.28 -1.63 5.92
N LEU A 291 -12.53 -1.57 5.42
CA LEU A 291 -13.66 -2.25 6.05
C LEU A 291 -13.44 -3.76 6.16
N ILE A 292 -12.90 -4.38 5.11
CA ILE A 292 -12.67 -5.83 5.08
C ILE A 292 -11.50 -6.24 5.98
N CYS A 293 -10.44 -5.43 6.04
CA CYS A 293 -9.16 -5.83 6.63
C CYS A 293 -8.85 -5.21 7.98
N THR A 294 -9.47 -4.08 8.34
CA THR A 294 -9.01 -3.21 9.44
C THR A 294 -10.17 -2.72 10.30
N GLU A 295 -9.90 -1.76 11.20
CA GLU A 295 -10.92 -1.06 12.00
C GLU A 295 -11.29 0.31 11.40
N GLY A 296 -10.60 0.74 10.33
CA GLY A 296 -10.65 2.10 9.82
C GLY A 296 -11.26 2.21 8.42
N ARG A 297 -10.92 3.33 7.75
CA ARG A 297 -11.47 3.74 6.45
C ARG A 297 -10.60 4.83 5.81
N GLU A 298 -10.75 5.02 4.51
CA GLU A 298 -10.24 6.23 3.84
C GLU A 298 -11.14 7.44 4.14
N ARG A 299 -10.55 8.63 4.04
CA ARG A 299 -11.18 9.90 4.44
C ARG A 299 -10.89 11.01 3.43
N SER A 300 -11.76 12.02 3.39
CA SER A 300 -11.46 13.27 2.69
C SER A 300 -10.46 14.13 3.50
N PHE A 301 -9.91 15.16 2.87
CA PHE A 301 -9.06 16.12 3.58
C PHE A 301 -9.80 16.78 4.75
N GLU A 302 -11.06 17.17 4.57
CA GLU A 302 -11.87 17.85 5.59
C GLU A 302 -12.08 16.98 6.83
N GLN A 303 -12.28 15.67 6.63
CA GLN A 303 -12.41 14.71 7.72
C GLN A 303 -11.08 14.55 8.49
N TYR A 304 -9.94 14.54 7.79
CA TYR A 304 -8.63 14.56 8.45
C TYR A 304 -8.38 15.88 9.17
N ALA A 305 -8.73 17.02 8.55
CA ALA A 305 -8.55 18.34 9.14
C ALA A 305 -9.28 18.47 10.47
N GLN A 306 -10.52 17.97 10.56
CA GLN A 306 -11.26 17.94 11.83
C GLN A 306 -10.51 17.15 12.93
N LEU A 307 -10.03 15.94 12.62
CA LEU A 307 -9.28 15.11 13.58
C LEU A 307 -7.96 15.77 14.01
N LEU A 308 -7.29 16.46 13.09
CA LEU A 308 -6.06 17.20 13.34
C LEU A 308 -6.32 18.45 14.20
N GLU A 309 -7.41 19.17 13.97
CA GLU A 309 -7.79 20.36 14.74
C GLU A 309 -8.11 20.00 16.19
N GLU A 310 -8.85 18.90 16.39
CA GLU A 310 -9.15 18.30 17.69
C GLU A 310 -7.85 17.98 18.46
N ALA A 311 -6.82 17.46 17.77
CA ALA A 311 -5.52 17.15 18.35
C ALA A 311 -4.61 18.37 18.59
N GLY A 312 -4.97 19.56 18.11
CA GLY A 312 -4.23 20.81 18.36
C GLY A 312 -3.39 21.33 17.19
N PHE A 313 -3.43 20.70 16.02
CA PHE A 313 -2.84 21.26 14.80
C PHE A 313 -3.67 22.45 14.29
N ARG A 314 -3.05 23.37 13.53
CA ARG A 314 -3.73 24.59 13.05
C ARG A 314 -3.53 24.90 11.56
N GLU A 315 -2.30 24.92 11.05
CA GLU A 315 -2.09 25.13 9.62
C GLU A 315 -2.07 23.78 8.92
N MET A 316 -2.99 23.57 7.97
CA MET A 316 -3.16 22.28 7.30
C MET A 316 -3.38 22.49 5.82
N GLU A 317 -2.72 21.66 5.01
CA GLU A 317 -2.90 21.65 3.57
C GLU A 317 -2.93 20.20 3.07
N GLY A 318 -3.92 19.85 2.26
CA GLY A 318 -4.02 18.58 1.55
C GLY A 318 -3.72 18.74 0.06
N ARG A 319 -2.93 17.85 -0.53
CA ARG A 319 -2.57 17.86 -1.96
C ARG A 319 -2.72 16.47 -2.58
N PHE A 320 -3.45 16.42 -3.69
CA PHE A 320 -3.44 15.25 -4.57
C PHE A 320 -2.10 15.20 -5.33
N THR A 321 -1.37 14.08 -5.23
CA THR A 321 -0.01 14.00 -5.80
C THR A 321 0.00 13.48 -7.25
N GLY A 322 -1.09 12.86 -7.69
CA GLY A 322 -1.15 12.08 -8.94
C GLY A 322 -0.44 10.72 -8.85
N ALA A 323 0.19 10.40 -7.72
CA ALA A 323 0.75 9.08 -7.42
C ALA A 323 -0.27 8.24 -6.62
N PRO A 324 0.03 6.97 -6.26
CA PRO A 324 -0.92 6.11 -5.55
C PRO A 324 -1.38 6.58 -4.16
N LEU A 325 -0.69 7.56 -3.57
CA LEU A 325 -1.03 8.20 -2.29
C LEU A 325 -0.97 9.72 -2.44
N ASP A 326 -1.87 10.40 -1.74
CA ASP A 326 -1.91 11.84 -1.60
C ASP A 326 -1.24 12.24 -0.28
N ALA A 327 -1.12 13.55 -0.02
CA ALA A 327 -0.43 14.02 1.17
C ALA A 327 -1.19 15.14 1.89
N ILE A 328 -1.11 15.13 3.22
CA ILE A 328 -1.52 16.24 4.08
C ILE A 328 -0.33 16.66 4.92
N LEU A 329 -0.07 17.97 5.00
CA LEU A 329 0.89 18.54 5.95
C LEU A 329 0.12 19.37 6.97
N ALA A 330 0.28 19.04 8.24
CA ALA A 330 -0.32 19.76 9.37
C ALA A 330 0.76 20.28 10.31
N THR A 331 0.61 21.50 10.85
CA THR A 331 1.60 22.14 11.73
C THR A 331 1.04 22.41 13.11
N LYS A 332 1.89 22.18 14.12
CA LYS A 332 1.64 22.61 15.49
C LYS A 332 1.87 24.12 15.57
N PRO A 333 0.93 24.91 16.14
CA PRO A 333 1.13 26.34 16.32
C PRO A 333 2.39 26.63 17.16
N GLY A 334 2.98 27.80 16.89
CA GLY A 334 4.13 28.37 17.61
C GLY A 334 3.82 28.75 19.05
#